data_AF-A0A2V5Y5M2-F1
#
_entry.id   AF-A0A2V5Y5M2-F1
#
_cell.length_a   1.000
_cell.length_b   1.000
_cell.length_c   1.000
_cell.angle_alpha   90.00
_cell.angle_beta   90.00
_cell.angle_gamma   90.00
#
_symmetry.space_group_name_H-M   'P 1'
#
loop_
_entity.id
_entity.type
_entity.pdbx_description
1 polymer ?
#
loop_
_entity_poly.entity_id
_entity_poly.type
_entity_poly.pdbx_seq_one_letter_code
_entity_poly.pdbx_strand_id
1 'polypeptide(L)'
;MTPSSFSSFRDRLETASGFQSVQFREMEFALGYKRASTLHYLKTDFPGYDRLQKRLGERSVVDHFYDFLATRGAKIPADLKDRDVIKSNEADERVQKEILRLYKSSPECSILFELMTDFDEGLQEWRYRHIKLVERTIGAKKGTGGAPGV
;
A
#
# COMPACT_ATOMS: atom_id res chain seq x y z
N MET A 1 16.91 19.13 -7.21
CA MET A 1 18.10 18.27 -7.39
C MET A 1 18.22 17.93 -8.88
N THR A 2 19.40 18.12 -9.49
CA THR A 2 19.65 17.77 -10.90
C THR A 2 20.35 16.41 -11.01
N PRO A 3 20.33 15.74 -12.18
CA PRO A 3 21.06 14.48 -12.36
C PRO A 3 22.55 14.57 -12.01
N SER A 4 23.23 15.65 -12.40
CA SER A 4 24.65 15.86 -12.11
C SER A 4 24.89 16.05 -10.60
N SER A 5 24.01 16.78 -9.92
CA SER A 5 24.08 16.97 -8.48
C SER A 5 23.83 15.68 -7.71
N PHE A 6 22.90 14.83 -8.16
CA PHE A 6 22.67 13.53 -7.51
C PHE A 6 23.81 12.55 -7.75
N SER A 7 24.34 12.53 -8.98
CA SER A 7 25.42 11.61 -9.35
C SER A 7 26.72 11.87 -8.57
N SER A 8 26.97 13.10 -8.12
CA SER A 8 28.20 13.44 -7.38
C SER A 8 28.31 12.77 -6.00
N PHE A 9 27.21 12.28 -5.45
CA PHE A 9 27.20 11.58 -4.16
C PHE A 9 26.44 10.25 -4.17
N ARG A 10 25.82 9.86 -5.30
CA ARG A 10 25.02 8.63 -5.41
C ARG A 10 25.76 7.39 -4.94
N ASP A 11 27.05 7.27 -5.27
CA ASP A 11 27.84 6.09 -4.94
C ASP A 11 28.05 5.92 -3.42
N ARG A 12 27.91 7.02 -2.64
CA ARG A 12 27.95 6.98 -1.17
C ARG A 12 26.69 6.40 -0.53
N LEU A 13 25.62 6.20 -1.31
CA LEU A 13 24.37 5.59 -0.83
C LEU A 13 24.45 4.06 -0.80
N GLU A 14 25.47 3.46 -1.42
CA GLU A 14 25.70 2.01 -1.46
C GLU A 14 24.40 1.21 -1.76
N THR A 15 23.94 0.40 -0.80
CA THR A 15 22.76 -0.46 -0.92
C THR A 15 21.47 0.16 -0.39
N ALA A 16 21.51 1.42 0.06
CA ALA A 16 20.33 2.07 0.65
C ALA A 16 19.20 2.17 -0.38
N SER A 17 17.99 1.77 0.01
CA SER A 17 16.83 1.73 -0.86
C SER A 17 15.53 2.06 -0.14
N GLY A 18 14.58 2.66 -0.85
CA GLY A 18 13.22 2.84 -0.38
C GLY A 18 12.51 1.53 0.01
N PHE A 19 12.97 0.38 -0.49
CA PHE A 19 12.45 -0.93 -0.05
C PHE A 19 12.71 -1.21 1.44
N GLN A 20 13.70 -0.56 2.04
CA GLN A 20 14.05 -0.72 3.45
C GLN A 20 13.23 0.20 4.37
N SER A 21 12.33 1.01 3.83
CA SER A 21 11.49 1.92 4.61
C SER A 21 10.39 1.17 5.36
N VAL A 22 10.69 0.73 6.59
CA VAL A 22 9.76 -0.02 7.46
C VAL A 22 8.41 0.70 7.61
N GLN A 23 8.42 1.99 7.93
CA GLN A 23 7.17 2.74 8.13
C GLN A 23 6.31 2.80 6.87
N PHE A 24 6.93 2.95 5.70
CA PHE A 24 6.20 2.96 4.45
C PHE A 24 5.61 1.58 4.13
N ARG A 25 6.32 0.49 4.47
CA ARG A 25 5.79 -0.87 4.35
C ARG A 25 4.65 -1.13 5.35
N GLU A 26 4.77 -0.65 6.59
CA GLU A 26 3.72 -0.75 7.61
C GLU A 26 2.44 -0.04 7.14
N MET A 27 2.57 1.15 6.55
CA MET A 27 1.45 1.88 5.95
C MET A 27 0.77 1.07 4.84
N GLU A 28 1.53 0.57 3.85
CA GLU A 28 0.93 -0.23 2.77
C GLU A 28 0.23 -1.49 3.30
N PHE A 29 0.80 -2.14 4.32
CA PHE A 29 0.18 -3.31 4.94
C PHE A 29 -1.07 -2.96 5.72
N ALA A 30 -1.11 -1.82 6.42
CA ALA A 30 -2.29 -1.33 7.10
C ALA A 30 -3.42 -1.01 6.12
N LEU A 31 -3.09 -0.51 4.93
CA LEU A 31 -4.05 -0.20 3.87
C LEU A 31 -4.50 -1.42 3.05
N GLY A 32 -3.85 -2.58 3.26
CA GLY A 32 -4.27 -3.84 2.65
C GLY A 32 -3.45 -4.30 1.46
N TYR A 33 -2.44 -3.53 1.05
CA TYR A 33 -1.46 -3.95 0.05
C TYR A 33 -0.34 -4.77 0.70
N LYS A 34 -0.70 -5.99 1.10
CA LYS A 34 0.17 -6.92 1.83
C LYS A 34 1.12 -7.66 0.90
N ARG A 35 2.42 -7.65 1.22
CA ARG A 35 3.47 -8.30 0.43
C ARG A 35 4.52 -8.94 1.34
N ALA A 36 4.34 -10.20 1.70
CA ALA A 36 5.29 -10.93 2.56
C ALA A 36 6.73 -10.91 2.00
N SER A 37 6.87 -10.92 0.67
CA SER A 37 8.17 -10.85 -0.01
C SER A 37 9.00 -9.62 0.33
N THR A 38 8.40 -8.52 0.81
CA THR A 38 9.18 -7.33 1.18
C THR A 38 10.01 -7.53 2.43
N LEU A 39 9.68 -8.53 3.27
CA LEU A 39 10.49 -8.87 4.44
C LEU A 39 11.88 -9.38 4.05
N HIS A 40 12.07 -9.91 2.83
CA HIS A 40 13.37 -10.37 2.34
C HIS A 40 14.38 -9.23 2.14
N TYR A 41 13.93 -7.98 2.02
CA TYR A 41 14.82 -6.81 1.90
C TYR A 41 15.37 -6.34 3.26
N LEU A 42 14.89 -6.91 4.36
CA LEU A 42 15.27 -6.56 5.72
C LEU A 42 15.91 -7.77 6.40
N LYS A 43 17.01 -7.54 7.11
CA LYS A 43 17.54 -8.53 8.04
C LYS A 43 16.60 -8.63 9.25
N THR A 44 16.57 -9.79 9.91
CA THR A 44 15.70 -10.02 11.08
C THR A 44 16.06 -9.14 12.27
N ASP A 45 17.30 -8.70 12.39
CA ASP A 45 17.79 -7.75 13.39
C ASP A 45 17.59 -6.28 13.00
N PHE A 46 16.99 -6.01 11.83
CA PHE A 46 16.77 -4.65 11.35
C PHE A 46 15.76 -3.92 12.25
N PRO A 47 16.02 -2.66 12.66
CA PRO A 47 15.11 -1.90 13.51
C PRO A 47 13.69 -1.83 12.93
N GLY A 48 12.73 -2.42 13.62
CA GLY A 48 11.32 -2.45 13.22
C GLY A 48 10.90 -3.64 12.36
N TYR A 49 11.79 -4.62 12.11
CA TYR A 49 11.43 -5.88 11.45
C TYR A 49 10.24 -6.57 12.13
N ASP A 50 10.31 -6.76 13.46
CA ASP A 50 9.25 -7.42 14.23
C ASP A 50 7.90 -6.70 14.13
N ARG A 51 7.93 -5.35 14.13
CA ARG A 51 6.70 -4.57 13.98
C ARG A 51 6.10 -4.72 12.59
N LEU A 52 6.94 -4.73 11.56
CA LEU A 52 6.49 -4.94 10.18
C LEU A 52 5.93 -6.35 9.98
N GLN A 53 6.61 -7.36 10.52
CA GLN A 53 6.15 -8.75 10.47
C GLN A 53 4.82 -8.91 11.21
N LYS A 54 4.68 -8.28 12.39
CA LYS A 54 3.40 -8.23 13.11
C LYS A 54 2.32 -7.55 12.27
N ARG A 55 2.60 -6.37 11.70
CA ARG A 55 1.66 -5.62 10.87
C ARG A 55 1.22 -6.39 9.62
N LEU A 56 2.07 -7.25 9.07
CA LEU A 56 1.72 -8.13 7.95
C LEU A 56 0.58 -9.09 8.32
N GLY A 57 0.62 -9.66 9.53
CA GLY A 57 -0.40 -10.58 10.05
C GLY A 57 -1.63 -9.93 10.68
N GLU A 58 -1.71 -8.60 10.71
CA GLU A 58 -2.86 -7.88 11.26
C GLU A 58 -3.90 -7.54 10.17
N ARG A 59 -5.17 -7.41 10.57
CA ARG A 59 -6.23 -6.92 9.70
C ARG A 59 -5.90 -5.52 9.18
N SER A 60 -6.30 -5.27 7.94
CA SER A 60 -6.15 -4.00 7.22
C SER A 60 -7.40 -3.14 7.34
N VAL A 61 -7.29 -1.89 6.90
CA VAL A 61 -8.43 -0.96 6.76
C VAL A 61 -9.54 -1.57 5.90
N VAL A 62 -9.20 -2.31 4.84
CA VAL A 62 -10.19 -2.97 3.98
C VAL A 62 -10.94 -4.09 4.71
N ASP A 63 -10.25 -4.86 5.55
CA ASP A 63 -10.89 -5.92 6.33
C ASP A 63 -11.90 -5.33 7.33
N HIS A 64 -11.57 -4.19 7.94
CA HIS A 64 -12.49 -3.45 8.81
C HIS A 64 -13.59 -2.72 8.02
N PHE A 65 -13.31 -2.31 6.79
CA PHE A 65 -14.30 -1.73 5.89
C PHE A 65 -15.38 -2.76 5.52
N TYR A 66 -15.02 -4.02 5.32
CA TYR A 66 -15.99 -5.11 5.16
C TYR A 66 -16.91 -5.26 6.37
N ASP A 67 -16.37 -5.18 7.59
CA ASP A 67 -17.21 -5.21 8.80
C ASP A 67 -18.16 -4.01 8.83
N PHE A 68 -17.63 -2.81 8.55
CA PHE A 68 -18.45 -1.59 8.46
C PHE A 68 -19.59 -1.76 7.45
N LEU A 69 -19.30 -2.20 6.22
CA LEU A 69 -20.32 -2.43 5.20
C LEU A 69 -21.39 -3.42 5.69
N ALA A 70 -20.97 -4.50 6.37
CA ALA A 70 -21.91 -5.47 6.94
C ALA A 70 -22.82 -4.85 8.01
N THR A 71 -22.32 -3.94 8.86
CA THR A 71 -23.16 -3.21 9.82
C THR A 71 -24.17 -2.27 9.15
N ARG A 72 -23.91 -1.88 7.90
CA ARG A 72 -24.84 -1.11 7.04
C ARG A 72 -25.75 -2.01 6.20
N GLY A 73 -25.75 -3.31 6.46
CA GLY A 73 -26.60 -4.28 5.78
C GLY A 73 -26.07 -4.77 4.43
N ALA A 74 -24.79 -4.54 4.11
CA ALA A 74 -24.15 -5.17 2.94
C ALA A 74 -23.97 -6.67 3.15
N LYS A 75 -24.18 -7.45 2.09
CA LYS A 75 -23.88 -8.88 2.06
C LYS A 75 -22.42 -9.12 1.68
N ILE A 76 -21.55 -9.18 2.68
CA ILE A 76 -20.14 -9.50 2.47
C ILE A 76 -19.94 -11.03 2.43
N PRO A 77 -19.30 -11.56 1.38
CA PRO A 77 -18.97 -12.98 1.28
C PRO A 77 -18.14 -13.50 2.47
N ALA A 78 -18.46 -14.70 2.95
CA ALA A 78 -17.77 -15.29 4.10
C ALA A 78 -16.28 -15.54 3.81
N ASP A 79 -15.94 -15.92 2.57
CA ASP A 79 -14.56 -16.13 2.13
C ASP A 79 -13.68 -14.87 2.21
N LEU A 80 -14.28 -13.68 2.19
CA LEU A 80 -13.57 -12.42 2.40
C LEU A 80 -13.44 -12.05 3.88
N LYS A 81 -14.37 -12.48 4.73
CA LYS A 81 -14.30 -12.26 6.19
C LYS A 81 -13.26 -13.16 6.84
N ASP A 82 -13.17 -14.39 6.39
CA ASP A 82 -12.25 -15.42 6.91
C ASP A 82 -10.99 -15.57 6.04
N ARG A 83 -10.67 -14.54 5.25
CA ARG A 83 -9.54 -14.58 4.31
C ARG A 83 -8.20 -14.66 5.04
N ASP A 84 -7.20 -15.13 4.30
CA ASP A 84 -5.79 -15.03 4.73
C ASP A 84 -5.30 -13.57 4.71
N VAL A 85 -5.23 -12.95 5.89
CA VAL A 85 -4.85 -11.53 6.10
C VAL A 85 -3.43 -11.19 5.65
N ILE A 86 -2.57 -12.19 5.43
CA ILE A 86 -1.20 -11.99 4.93
C ILE A 86 -1.21 -11.70 3.43
N LYS A 87 -2.26 -12.11 2.71
CA LYS A 87 -2.40 -11.85 1.27
C LYS A 87 -2.93 -10.43 1.02
N SER A 88 -2.51 -9.84 -0.09
CA SER A 88 -3.04 -8.56 -0.55
C SER A 88 -4.54 -8.66 -0.78
N ASN A 89 -5.25 -7.55 -0.59
CA ASN A 89 -6.63 -7.45 -1.02
C ASN A 89 -6.71 -7.43 -2.54
N GLU A 90 -7.77 -8.02 -3.06
CA GLU A 90 -8.09 -8.10 -4.49
C GLU A 90 -9.50 -7.55 -4.73
N ALA A 91 -9.78 -7.18 -5.97
CA ALA A 91 -11.11 -6.72 -6.35
C ALA A 91 -12.13 -7.86 -6.26
N ASP A 92 -13.30 -7.58 -5.69
CA ASP A 92 -14.42 -8.52 -5.64
C ASP A 92 -15.71 -7.85 -6.11
N GLU A 93 -16.28 -8.36 -7.21
CA GLU A 93 -17.50 -7.82 -7.81
C GLU A 93 -18.72 -7.91 -6.90
N ARG A 94 -18.78 -8.89 -5.99
CA ARG A 94 -19.88 -9.06 -5.04
C ARG A 94 -19.88 -7.89 -4.04
N VAL A 95 -18.70 -7.50 -3.57
CA VAL A 95 -18.54 -6.33 -2.69
C VAL A 95 -18.83 -5.03 -3.44
N GLN A 96 -18.35 -4.88 -4.68
CA GLN A 96 -18.61 -3.69 -5.50
C GLN A 96 -20.11 -3.46 -5.72
N LYS A 97 -20.88 -4.53 -5.97
CA LYS A 97 -22.35 -4.48 -6.08
C LYS A 97 -23.01 -3.96 -4.80
N GLU A 98 -22.54 -4.40 -3.63
CA GLU A 98 -23.06 -3.94 -2.35
C GLU A 98 -22.67 -2.48 -2.03
N ILE A 99 -21.43 -2.07 -2.36
CA ILE A 99 -21.01 -0.66 -2.25
C ILE A 99 -21.91 0.22 -3.12
N LEU A 100 -22.13 -0.16 -4.38
CA LEU A 100 -23.01 0.59 -5.29
C LEU A 100 -24.45 0.67 -4.76
N ARG A 101 -24.97 -0.42 -4.17
CA ARG A 101 -26.29 -0.43 -3.56
C ARG A 101 -26.36 0.55 -2.39
N LEU A 102 -25.39 0.50 -1.47
CA LEU A 102 -25.31 1.41 -0.33
C LEU A 102 -25.11 2.86 -0.75
N TYR A 103 -24.31 3.11 -1.79
CA TYR A 103 -24.11 4.45 -2.36
C TYR A 103 -25.45 5.09 -2.78
N LYS A 104 -26.40 4.29 -3.26
CA LYS A 104 -27.74 4.75 -3.69
C LYS A 104 -28.77 4.79 -2.56
N SER A 105 -28.68 3.88 -1.60
CA SER A 105 -29.71 3.71 -0.57
C SER A 105 -29.39 4.39 0.77
N SER A 106 -28.12 4.74 1.01
CA SER A 106 -27.60 5.20 2.30
C SER A 106 -26.69 6.42 2.12
N PRO A 107 -27.25 7.63 1.94
CA PRO A 107 -26.49 8.87 1.71
C PRO A 107 -25.44 9.17 2.79
N GLU A 108 -25.67 8.71 4.03
CA GLU A 108 -24.73 8.85 5.15
C GLU A 108 -23.41 8.09 4.94
N CYS A 109 -23.39 7.08 4.07
CA CYS A 109 -22.17 6.33 3.74
C CYS A 109 -21.36 6.98 2.62
N SER A 110 -21.99 7.81 1.78
CA SER A 110 -21.35 8.38 0.58
C SER A 110 -20.10 9.19 0.92
N ILE A 111 -20.14 10.01 1.98
CA ILE A 111 -18.98 10.80 2.40
C ILE A 111 -17.79 9.91 2.75
N LEU A 112 -18.01 8.80 3.47
CA LEU A 112 -16.92 7.88 3.81
C LEU A 112 -16.34 7.22 2.56
N PHE A 113 -17.20 6.81 1.62
CA PHE A 113 -16.75 6.19 0.38
C PHE A 113 -15.89 7.15 -0.46
N GLU A 114 -16.32 8.41 -0.61
CA GLU A 114 -15.53 9.43 -1.31
C GLU A 114 -14.21 9.70 -0.58
N LEU A 115 -14.20 9.82 0.75
CA LEU A 115 -12.97 10.02 1.52
C LEU A 115 -11.97 8.86 1.38
N MET A 116 -12.46 7.63 1.26
CA MET A 116 -11.60 6.47 1.01
C MET A 116 -11.02 6.49 -0.41
N THR A 117 -11.80 6.93 -1.39
CA THR A 117 -11.34 7.14 -2.77
C THR A 117 -10.29 8.25 -2.82
N ASP A 118 -10.57 9.42 -2.23
CA ASP A 118 -9.63 10.55 -2.13
C ASP A 118 -8.31 10.13 -1.50
N PHE A 119 -8.37 9.29 -0.46
CA PHE A 119 -7.18 8.77 0.20
C PHE A 119 -6.35 7.86 -0.72
N ASP A 120 -6.98 6.94 -1.46
CA ASP A 120 -6.26 6.10 -2.43
C ASP A 120 -5.67 6.96 -3.55
N GLU A 121 -6.44 7.88 -4.11
CA GLU A 121 -5.98 8.81 -5.16
C GLU A 121 -4.76 9.62 -4.70
N GLY A 122 -4.77 10.14 -3.48
CA GLY A 122 -3.62 10.84 -2.90
C GLY A 122 -2.37 9.96 -2.79
N LEU A 123 -2.53 8.68 -2.46
CA LEU A 123 -1.42 7.73 -2.43
C LEU A 123 -0.91 7.40 -3.85
N GLN A 124 -1.80 7.26 -4.83
CA GLN A 124 -1.40 7.06 -6.23
C GLN A 124 -0.68 8.29 -6.78
N GLU A 125 -1.14 9.50 -6.44
CA GLU A 125 -0.46 10.73 -6.82
C GLU A 125 0.95 10.80 -6.24
N TRP A 126 1.11 10.43 -4.96
CA TRP A 126 2.42 10.33 -4.34
C TRP A 126 3.32 9.34 -5.10
N ARG A 127 2.81 8.14 -5.46
CA ARG A 127 3.56 7.13 -6.21
C ARG A 127 3.99 7.64 -7.57
N TYR A 128 3.08 8.30 -8.28
CA TYR A 128 3.35 8.90 -9.58
C TYR A 128 4.45 9.97 -9.50
N ARG A 129 4.29 10.93 -8.56
CA ARG A 129 5.29 11.99 -8.34
C ARG A 129 6.65 11.41 -7.92
N HIS A 130 6.65 10.35 -7.10
CA HIS A 130 7.87 9.63 -6.71
C HIS A 130 8.58 9.03 -7.92
N ILE A 131 7.86 8.28 -8.77
CA ILE A 131 8.44 7.68 -9.98
C ILE A 131 8.96 8.75 -10.94
N LYS A 132 8.22 9.85 -11.15
CA LYS A 132 8.65 10.95 -12.03
C LYS A 132 9.88 11.67 -11.49
N LEU A 133 10.01 11.80 -10.17
CA LEU A 133 11.22 12.33 -9.54
C LEU A 133 12.42 11.40 -9.78
N VAL A 134 12.24 10.08 -9.64
CA VAL A 134 13.27 9.07 -9.91
C VAL A 134 13.69 9.14 -11.38
N GLU A 135 12.74 9.09 -12.31
CA GLU A 135 12.96 9.16 -13.76
C GLU A 135 13.75 10.42 -14.15
N ARG A 136 13.35 11.59 -13.64
CA ARG A 136 14.06 12.85 -13.89
C ARG A 136 15.48 12.87 -13.32
N THR A 137 15.75 12.14 -12.25
CA THR A 137 17.04 12.21 -11.53
C THR A 137 18.04 11.18 -12.03
N ILE A 138 17.60 9.95 -12.32
CA ILE A 138 18.48 8.84 -12.70
C ILE A 138 18.16 8.20 -14.06
N GLY A 139 17.10 8.66 -14.75
CA GLY A 139 16.64 8.05 -16.00
C GLY A 139 16.23 6.58 -15.80
N ALA A 140 16.56 5.72 -16.77
CA ALA A 140 16.32 4.28 -16.73
C ALA A 140 17.45 3.49 -16.01
N LYS A 141 18.29 4.15 -15.20
CA LYS A 141 19.33 3.43 -14.45
C LYS A 141 18.68 2.58 -13.35
N LYS A 142 19.20 1.37 -13.14
CA LYS A 142 18.80 0.50 -12.02
C LYS A 142 18.87 1.24 -10.68
N GLY A 143 17.93 0.95 -9.79
CA GLY A 143 17.90 1.50 -8.44
C GLY A 143 19.06 0.94 -7.59
N THR A 144 19.49 1.70 -6.58
CA THR A 144 20.54 1.27 -5.62
C THR A 144 20.18 0.00 -4.85
N GLY A 145 18.88 -0.27 -4.66
CA GLY A 145 18.37 -1.50 -4.05
C GLY A 145 18.14 -2.68 -4.99
N GLY A 146 18.67 -2.65 -6.22
CA GLY A 146 18.53 -3.76 -7.18
C GLY A 146 17.20 -3.84 -7.93
N ALA A 147 16.26 -2.91 -7.70
CA ALA A 147 15.09 -2.77 -8.57
C ALA A 147 15.51 -2.37 -10.00
N PRO A 148 14.74 -2.82 -11.02
CA PRO A 148 15.03 -2.50 -12.42
C PRO A 148 15.15 -1.00 -12.71
N GLY A 149 14.55 -0.14 -11.87
CA GLY A 149 14.51 1.31 -12.06
C GLY A 149 13.07 1.77 -12.19
N VAL A 150 12.85 2.78 -13.04
CA VAL A 150 11.53 3.11 -13.61
C VAL A 150 10.99 1.93 -14.40
#